data_AF-A0A8S0RFI2-F1
#
_entry.id   AF-A0A8S0RFI2-F1
#
_cell.length_a   1.000
_cell.length_b   1.000
_cell.length_c   1.000
_cell.angle_alpha   90.00
_cell.angle_beta   90.00
_cell.angle_gamma   90.00
#
_symmetry.space_group_name_H-M   'P 1'
#
loop_
_entity.id
_entity.type
_entity.pdbx_description
1 polymer ?
#
loop_
_entity_poly.entity_id
_entity_poly.type
_entity_poly.pdbx_seq_one_letter_code
_entity_poly.pdbx_strand_id
1 'polypeptide(L)'
;MVKGRSSPWFLILFALIFLLPVYSFPGLSRKFSFNGLILSVGFDNYAVIFDAGSTGSRVHVFRFDQDLNLLRQRFRASCHGMTTPGLSSYADDPKAAADSLRPLLQKAEAAVPKQLNFKTPLRLGVCTSLLIFSRNSSPFLDIKVRELFKKESTLEYKAEWVSILEGSEEGAYLWVAINYLLGILGKKYSSTVGVIDLGGGSVQMAYAIAKESAANAPVAKDAYVLEKNIVGRTYYVYSHSYLNYGLKAARAQSLKLSGSHGNPCVTNGYKGTYKYSGVIYNVSAPLSGTSLWRCRALTGEVLDAPCPYRNCSFDGVWNGGGGDGRKNLYVALFFYDTAVGVCEK
;
A
#
# COMPACT_ATOMS: atom_id res chain seq x y z
N MET A 1 -21.73 13.94 -11.46
CA MET A 1 -21.51 12.67 -10.74
C MET A 1 -20.93 11.63 -11.69
N VAL A 2 -19.61 11.45 -11.71
CA VAL A 2 -18.96 10.35 -12.46
C VAL A 2 -18.19 9.54 -11.44
N LYS A 3 -18.55 8.27 -11.27
CA LYS A 3 -17.82 7.31 -10.43
C LYS A 3 -16.37 7.25 -10.92
N GLY A 4 -15.43 7.76 -10.11
CA GLY A 4 -14.01 7.52 -10.33
C GLY A 4 -13.78 6.01 -10.35
N ARG A 5 -13.43 5.47 -11.51
CA ARG A 5 -12.90 4.10 -11.59
C ARG A 5 -11.49 4.16 -11.04
N SER A 6 -11.32 3.79 -9.78
CA SER A 6 -10.01 3.41 -9.26
C SER A 6 -9.46 2.27 -10.11
N SER A 7 -8.19 2.42 -10.49
CA SER A 7 -7.45 1.44 -11.28
C SER A 7 -7.52 0.06 -10.61
N PRO A 8 -7.87 -1.02 -11.35
CA PRO A 8 -8.05 -2.36 -10.78
C PRO A 8 -6.79 -2.97 -10.16
N TRP A 9 -5.63 -2.31 -10.32
CA TRP A 9 -4.33 -2.78 -9.87
C TRP A 9 -4.04 -2.49 -8.39
N PHE A 10 -4.59 -1.40 -7.83
CA PHE A 10 -4.64 -1.16 -6.38
C PHE A 10 -5.31 -2.32 -5.63
N LEU A 11 -6.22 -3.04 -6.30
CA LEU A 11 -7.11 -4.03 -5.70
C LEU A 11 -6.45 -5.41 -5.52
N ILE A 12 -5.30 -5.66 -6.16
CA ILE A 12 -4.58 -6.93 -6.05
C ILE A 12 -3.38 -6.82 -5.08
N LEU A 13 -2.88 -5.59 -4.85
CA LEU A 13 -1.94 -5.28 -3.76
C LEU A 13 -2.36 -5.91 -2.44
N PHE A 14 -3.67 -5.84 -2.18
CA PHE A 14 -4.23 -6.24 -0.91
C PHE A 14 -4.58 -7.75 -0.80
N ALA A 15 -4.58 -8.50 -1.91
CA ALA A 15 -4.94 -9.92 -1.94
C ALA A 15 -3.98 -10.81 -1.19
N LEU A 16 -2.72 -10.44 -1.29
CA LEU A 16 -1.60 -11.34 -1.04
C LEU A 16 -0.89 -11.06 0.26
N ILE A 17 -1.46 -10.11 0.98
CA ILE A 17 -0.87 -9.53 2.16
C ILE A 17 -0.60 -10.63 3.20
N PHE A 18 -1.40 -11.72 3.28
CA PHE A 18 -1.41 -12.48 4.53
C PHE A 18 -1.71 -13.99 4.50
N LEU A 19 -1.57 -14.68 3.36
CA LEU A 19 -1.61 -16.16 3.35
C LEU A 19 -0.34 -16.82 3.93
N LEU A 20 0.75 -16.07 4.05
CA LEU A 20 2.08 -16.62 4.28
C LEU A 20 2.45 -16.96 5.74
N PRO A 21 1.90 -16.32 6.80
CA PRO A 21 2.18 -16.76 8.18
C PRO A 21 1.19 -17.81 8.70
N VAL A 22 0.14 -18.20 7.95
CA VAL A 22 -0.94 -19.07 8.45
C VAL A 22 -0.67 -20.57 8.25
N TYR A 23 0.23 -20.96 7.34
CA TYR A 23 0.46 -22.37 7.02
C TYR A 23 1.82 -22.88 7.49
N SER A 24 1.90 -23.23 8.78
CA SER A 24 2.80 -24.28 9.28
C SER A 24 1.93 -25.42 9.80
N PHE A 25 1.66 -26.45 8.98
CA PHE A 25 1.08 -27.70 9.47
C PHE A 25 2.01 -28.89 9.17
N PRO A 26 2.42 -29.66 10.20
CA PRO A 26 3.02 -30.96 10.01
C PRO A 26 1.96 -31.95 9.51
N GLY A 27 2.40 -32.85 8.62
CA GLY A 27 1.54 -33.64 7.75
C GLY A 27 0.48 -34.50 8.44
N LEU A 28 -0.70 -34.55 7.80
CA LEU A 28 -1.57 -35.73 7.84
C LEU A 28 -2.51 -35.73 6.63
N SER A 29 -2.03 -36.15 5.46
CA SER A 29 -2.91 -36.51 4.33
C SER A 29 -3.16 -38.01 4.38
N ARG A 30 -4.26 -38.44 5.01
CA ARG A 30 -4.78 -39.79 4.78
C ARG A 30 -5.40 -39.83 3.39
N LYS A 31 -4.65 -40.36 2.42
CA LYS A 31 -5.17 -40.70 1.09
C LYS A 31 -6.01 -41.97 1.21
N PHE A 32 -7.33 -41.85 1.08
CA PHE A 32 -8.20 -42.98 0.77
C PHE A 32 -8.55 -42.93 -0.72
N SER A 33 -8.18 -44.00 -1.43
CA SER A 33 -8.45 -44.19 -2.86
C SER A 33 -9.65 -45.11 -3.02
N PHE A 34 -10.70 -44.62 -3.67
CA PHE A 34 -11.68 -45.47 -4.35
C PHE A 34 -11.97 -44.85 -5.72
N ASN A 35 -11.70 -45.65 -6.75
CA ASN A 35 -12.07 -45.53 -8.17
C ASN A 35 -12.66 -44.20 -8.67
N GLY A 36 -11.85 -43.46 -9.42
CA GLY A 36 -12.31 -42.83 -10.67
C GLY A 36 -12.93 -41.44 -10.62
N LEU A 37 -13.06 -40.79 -9.45
CA LEU A 37 -13.40 -39.36 -9.38
C LEU A 37 -12.68 -38.72 -8.20
N ILE A 38 -11.53 -38.08 -8.44
CA ILE A 38 -10.94 -37.17 -7.45
C ILE A 38 -11.79 -35.89 -7.48
N LEU A 39 -12.93 -35.91 -6.80
CA LEU A 39 -13.46 -34.71 -6.20
C LEU A 39 -12.55 -34.41 -5.00
N SER A 40 -11.47 -33.68 -5.25
CA SER A 40 -10.88 -32.90 -4.18
C SER A 40 -11.96 -31.91 -3.74
N VAL A 41 -12.73 -32.28 -2.71
CA VAL A 41 -13.55 -31.31 -1.97
C VAL A 41 -12.59 -30.53 -1.07
N GLY A 42 -11.66 -29.83 -1.71
CA GLY A 42 -10.82 -28.85 -1.08
C GLY A 42 -11.68 -27.62 -0.84
N PHE A 43 -11.94 -27.28 0.42
CA PHE A 43 -12.58 -26.01 0.70
C PHE A 43 -11.65 -24.88 0.28
N ASP A 44 -12.15 -23.98 -0.56
CA ASP A 44 -11.45 -22.74 -0.87
C ASP A 44 -11.10 -21.97 0.40
N ASN A 45 -10.04 -21.18 0.31
CA ASN A 45 -9.60 -20.28 1.35
C ASN A 45 -10.07 -18.87 1.02
N TYR A 46 -10.49 -18.12 2.04
CA TYR A 46 -10.88 -16.72 1.88
C TYR A 46 -9.99 -15.84 2.75
N ALA A 47 -9.83 -14.59 2.36
CA ALA A 47 -9.22 -13.55 3.18
C ALA A 47 -9.96 -12.23 2.98
N VAL A 48 -10.23 -11.52 4.09
CA VAL A 48 -10.91 -10.22 4.07
C VAL A 48 -9.93 -9.16 4.53
N ILE A 49 -9.60 -8.22 3.65
CA ILE A 49 -8.67 -7.15 3.98
C ILE A 49 -9.32 -5.78 3.82
N PHE A 50 -9.21 -4.97 4.85
CA PHE A 50 -9.57 -3.57 4.85
C PHE A 50 -8.35 -2.69 4.59
N ASP A 51 -8.52 -1.74 3.68
CA ASP A 51 -7.60 -0.63 3.43
C ASP A 51 -8.26 0.65 3.91
N ALA A 52 -7.75 1.22 5.00
CA ALA A 52 -8.18 2.50 5.50
C ALA A 52 -7.22 3.60 5.01
N GLY A 53 -7.69 4.42 4.07
CA GLY A 53 -6.96 5.57 3.54
C GLY A 53 -7.58 6.91 3.97
N SER A 54 -6.86 8.00 3.70
CA SER A 54 -7.26 9.38 4.06
C SER A 54 -8.49 9.88 3.33
N THR A 55 -8.76 9.38 2.13
CA THR A 55 -9.92 9.80 1.32
C THR A 55 -11.10 8.84 1.40
N GLY A 56 -10.90 7.64 1.95
CA GLY A 56 -11.93 6.61 2.04
C GLY A 56 -11.38 5.28 2.55
N SER A 57 -12.27 4.43 3.03
CA SER A 57 -11.96 3.06 3.46
C SER A 57 -12.52 2.06 2.47
N ARG A 58 -11.81 0.94 2.26
CA ARG A 58 -12.15 -0.10 1.30
C ARG A 58 -12.10 -1.46 1.97
N VAL A 59 -12.88 -2.40 1.44
CA VAL A 59 -12.77 -3.82 1.80
C VAL A 59 -12.60 -4.67 0.55
N HIS A 60 -11.79 -5.71 0.69
CA HIS A 60 -11.50 -6.68 -0.35
C HIS A 60 -11.69 -8.09 0.21
N VAL A 61 -12.44 -8.91 -0.53
CA VAL A 61 -12.59 -10.34 -0.23
C VAL A 61 -11.90 -11.12 -1.33
N PHE A 62 -10.92 -11.92 -0.93
CA PHE A 62 -10.13 -12.77 -1.81
C PHE A 62 -10.51 -14.23 -1.60
N ARG A 63 -10.45 -15.02 -2.68
CA ARG A 63 -10.73 -16.45 -2.68
C ARG A 63 -9.55 -17.16 -3.34
N PHE A 64 -9.04 -18.19 -2.70
CA PHE A 64 -7.89 -18.95 -3.14
C PHE A 64 -8.21 -20.44 -3.17
N ASP A 65 -7.58 -21.17 -4.07
CA ASP A 65 -7.55 -22.62 -4.00
C ASP A 65 -6.56 -23.10 -2.90
N GLN A 66 -6.30 -24.40 -2.90
CA GLN A 66 -5.40 -25.03 -1.93
C GLN A 66 -3.92 -24.68 -2.17
N ASP A 67 -3.56 -24.31 -3.40
CA ASP A 67 -2.21 -23.93 -3.81
C ASP A 67 -1.99 -22.41 -3.74
N LEU A 68 -2.91 -21.70 -3.07
CA LEU A 68 -2.94 -20.25 -2.94
C LEU A 68 -3.09 -19.51 -4.28
N ASN A 69 -3.61 -20.13 -5.34
CA ASN A 69 -3.93 -19.42 -6.57
C ASN A 69 -5.23 -18.64 -6.42
N LEU A 70 -5.23 -17.38 -6.88
CA LEU A 70 -6.37 -16.49 -6.77
C LEU A 70 -7.47 -16.97 -7.72
N LEU A 71 -8.57 -17.43 -7.14
CA LEU A 71 -9.72 -17.90 -7.89
C LEU A 71 -10.56 -16.70 -8.35
N ARG A 72 -10.72 -16.58 -9.67
CA ARG A 72 -11.59 -15.56 -10.27
C ARG A 72 -13.04 -15.83 -9.88
N GLN A 73 -13.58 -15.02 -8.98
CA GLN A 73 -15.01 -15.07 -8.65
C GLN A 73 -15.83 -14.76 -9.92
N ARG A 74 -16.81 -15.61 -10.24
CA ARG A 74 -17.82 -15.36 -11.31
C ARG A 74 -18.68 -14.13 -11.01
N PHE A 75 -18.67 -13.63 -9.77
CA PHE A 75 -19.16 -12.31 -9.41
C PHE A 75 -17.99 -11.33 -9.44
N ARG A 76 -18.01 -10.38 -10.40
CA ARG A 76 -17.12 -9.22 -10.56
C ARG A 76 -16.00 -9.14 -9.49
N ALA A 77 -14.87 -9.79 -9.78
CA ALA A 77 -13.57 -9.72 -9.10
C ALA A 77 -13.55 -8.85 -7.82
N SER A 78 -13.63 -9.50 -6.65
CA SER A 78 -13.66 -8.92 -5.30
C SER A 78 -14.97 -8.19 -4.97
N CYS A 79 -15.62 -8.58 -3.88
CA CYS A 79 -16.66 -7.76 -3.25
C CYS A 79 -16.02 -6.46 -2.74
N HIS A 80 -15.79 -5.51 -3.63
CA HIS A 80 -15.22 -4.21 -3.33
C HIS A 80 -16.31 -3.30 -2.76
N GLY A 81 -16.16 -2.89 -1.51
CA GLY A 81 -16.92 -1.80 -0.92
C GLY A 81 -15.99 -0.64 -0.65
N MET A 82 -16.50 0.59 -0.79
CA MET A 82 -15.79 1.80 -0.39
C MET A 82 -16.74 2.69 0.41
N THR A 83 -16.26 3.23 1.52
CA THR A 83 -16.93 4.29 2.28
C THR A 83 -16.12 5.58 2.18
N THR A 84 -16.84 6.70 2.13
CA THR A 84 -16.28 8.05 2.11
C THR A 84 -17.07 8.92 3.10
N PRO A 85 -16.43 9.77 3.91
CA PRO A 85 -14.99 10.11 3.90
C PRO A 85 -14.09 9.02 4.53
N GLY A 86 -12.77 9.20 4.45
CA GLY A 86 -11.78 8.28 5.04
C GLY A 86 -11.67 8.41 6.56
N LEU A 87 -10.97 7.48 7.21
CA LEU A 87 -10.88 7.45 8.68
C LEU A 87 -10.31 8.74 9.29
N SER A 88 -9.43 9.46 8.57
CA SER A 88 -8.87 10.74 9.04
C SER A 88 -9.91 11.85 9.19
N SER A 89 -11.04 11.77 8.49
CA SER A 89 -12.11 12.76 8.63
C SER A 89 -12.90 12.61 9.92
N TYR A 90 -12.69 11.52 10.66
CA TYR A 90 -13.29 11.23 11.96
C TYR A 90 -12.28 11.36 13.09
N ALA A 91 -11.24 12.19 12.92
CA ALA A 91 -10.17 12.36 13.90
C ALA A 91 -10.71 12.66 15.32
N ASP A 92 -11.72 13.51 15.40
CA ASP A 92 -12.33 13.92 16.66
C ASP A 92 -13.45 12.98 17.15
N ASP A 93 -13.80 11.94 16.37
CA ASP A 93 -14.82 10.94 16.73
C ASP A 93 -14.41 9.51 16.31
N PRO A 94 -13.56 8.83 17.11
CA PRO A 94 -13.14 7.46 16.84
C PRO A 94 -14.28 6.45 16.75
N LYS A 95 -15.43 6.71 17.38
CA LYS A 95 -16.59 5.83 17.31
C LYS A 95 -17.25 5.93 15.94
N ALA A 96 -17.50 7.15 15.44
CA ALA A 96 -18.00 7.36 14.08
C ALA A 96 -17.05 6.78 13.02
N ALA A 97 -15.74 6.85 13.26
CA ALA A 97 -14.73 6.23 12.40
C ALA A 97 -14.92 4.71 12.29
N ALA A 98 -15.09 4.02 13.41
CA ALA A 98 -15.36 2.58 13.43
C ALA A 98 -16.72 2.25 12.80
N ASP A 99 -17.77 3.00 13.18
CA ASP A 99 -19.12 2.82 12.63
C ASP A 99 -19.16 2.95 11.10
N SER A 100 -18.29 3.80 10.52
CA SER A 100 -18.14 3.95 9.06
C SER A 100 -17.68 2.67 8.34
N LEU A 101 -17.05 1.72 9.04
CA LEU A 101 -16.59 0.45 8.48
C LEU A 101 -17.65 -0.65 8.53
N ARG A 102 -18.72 -0.49 9.33
CA ARG A 102 -19.76 -1.51 9.50
C ARG A 102 -20.43 -1.95 8.18
N PRO A 103 -20.78 -1.04 7.24
CA PRO A 103 -21.36 -1.46 5.96
C PRO A 103 -20.39 -2.31 5.12
N LEU A 104 -19.08 -2.07 5.24
CA LEU A 104 -18.05 -2.83 4.55
C LEU A 104 -17.86 -4.21 5.19
N LEU A 105 -17.90 -4.31 6.52
CA LEU A 105 -17.86 -5.57 7.25
C LEU A 105 -19.02 -6.48 6.84
N GLN A 106 -20.25 -5.98 6.88
CA GLN A 106 -21.44 -6.73 6.49
C GLN A 106 -21.34 -7.24 5.04
N LYS A 107 -20.84 -6.40 4.14
CA LYS A 107 -20.64 -6.78 2.73
C LYS A 107 -19.59 -7.88 2.58
N ALA A 108 -18.50 -7.81 3.36
CA ALA A 108 -17.45 -8.82 3.31
C ALA A 108 -17.93 -10.16 3.86
N GLU A 109 -18.64 -10.17 4.99
CA GLU A 109 -19.22 -11.37 5.58
C GLU A 109 -20.25 -12.02 4.65
N ALA A 110 -21.08 -11.22 3.97
CA ALA A 110 -22.04 -11.73 2.99
C ALA A 110 -21.37 -12.39 1.77
N ALA A 111 -20.11 -12.06 1.48
CA ALA A 111 -19.34 -12.63 0.38
C ALA A 111 -18.62 -13.94 0.74
N VAL A 112 -18.47 -14.23 2.03
CA VAL A 112 -17.81 -15.44 2.54
C VAL A 112 -18.87 -16.49 2.88
N PRO A 113 -18.73 -17.75 2.42
CA PRO A 113 -19.65 -18.81 2.83
C PRO A 113 -19.64 -18.98 4.35
N LYS A 114 -20.82 -19.01 4.99
CA LYS A 114 -20.97 -19.03 6.46
C LYS A 114 -20.11 -20.08 7.16
N GLN A 115 -19.94 -21.26 6.55
CA GLN A 115 -19.14 -22.36 7.09
C GLN A 115 -17.64 -22.07 7.10
N LEU A 116 -17.18 -21.03 6.40
CA LEU A 116 -15.79 -20.63 6.28
C LEU A 116 -15.48 -19.35 7.06
N ASN A 117 -16.49 -18.66 7.64
CA ASN A 117 -16.27 -17.39 8.33
C ASN A 117 -15.22 -17.52 9.45
N PHE A 118 -15.37 -18.51 10.33
CA PHE A 118 -14.49 -18.71 11.49
C PHE A 118 -13.01 -18.99 11.14
N LYS A 119 -12.71 -19.37 9.90
CA LYS A 119 -11.36 -19.62 9.39
C LYS A 119 -10.87 -18.57 8.39
N THR A 120 -11.69 -17.55 8.13
CA THR A 120 -11.40 -16.50 7.15
C THR A 120 -10.79 -15.32 7.90
N PRO A 121 -9.48 -15.04 7.74
CA PRO A 121 -8.84 -13.92 8.42
C PRO A 121 -9.41 -12.58 7.94
N LEU A 122 -9.84 -11.76 8.91
CA LEU A 122 -10.11 -10.34 8.73
C LEU A 122 -8.90 -9.54 9.22
N ARG A 123 -8.37 -8.70 8.33
CA ARG A 123 -7.23 -7.80 8.66
C ARG A 123 -7.50 -6.39 8.18
N LEU A 124 -6.89 -5.40 8.84
CA LEU A 124 -7.00 -4.00 8.48
C LEU A 124 -5.63 -3.33 8.52
N GLY A 125 -5.27 -2.67 7.41
CA GLY A 125 -4.13 -1.77 7.33
C GLY A 125 -4.61 -0.32 7.32
N VAL A 126 -4.15 0.48 8.28
CA VAL A 126 -4.33 1.94 8.30
C VAL A 126 -3.10 2.57 7.66
N CYS A 127 -3.25 3.30 6.54
CA CYS A 127 -2.11 3.95 5.90
C CYS A 127 -1.51 5.04 6.81
N THR A 128 -0.19 5.06 7.00
CA THR A 128 0.53 6.06 7.83
C THR A 128 0.20 7.51 7.45
N SER A 129 -0.15 7.79 6.18
CA SER A 129 -0.57 9.13 5.76
C SER A 129 -1.80 9.66 6.51
N LEU A 130 -2.63 8.77 7.08
CA LEU A 130 -3.74 9.13 7.96
C LEU A 130 -3.30 9.83 9.24
N LEU A 131 -2.14 9.45 9.78
CA LEU A 131 -1.61 10.01 11.03
C LEU A 131 -1.14 11.45 10.85
N ILE A 132 -0.72 11.84 9.65
CA ILE A 132 -0.20 13.19 9.35
C ILE A 132 -1.32 14.23 9.39
N PHE A 133 -2.53 13.85 8.97
CA PHE A 133 -3.71 14.73 9.01
C PHE A 133 -4.33 14.83 10.41
N SER A 134 -3.96 13.91 11.29
CA SER A 134 -4.46 13.78 12.64
C SER A 134 -3.40 14.30 13.61
N ARG A 135 -3.38 15.62 13.86
CA ARG A 135 -2.46 16.18 14.85
C ARG A 135 -2.75 15.73 16.30
N ASN A 136 -3.88 15.02 16.55
CA ASN A 136 -4.35 14.63 17.89
C ASN A 136 -5.11 13.28 18.00
N SER A 137 -5.21 12.45 16.96
CA SER A 137 -6.06 11.25 16.99
C SER A 137 -5.36 9.98 16.49
N SER A 138 -4.44 9.45 17.28
CA SER A 138 -3.68 8.25 16.90
C SER A 138 -3.75 7.04 17.85
N PRO A 139 -4.13 7.12 19.14
CA PRO A 139 -4.17 5.90 19.97
C PRO A 139 -5.56 5.27 20.15
N PHE A 140 -6.65 5.91 19.70
CA PHE A 140 -8.02 5.42 19.97
C PHE A 140 -8.77 4.92 18.74
N LEU A 141 -8.32 5.28 17.53
CA LEU A 141 -8.95 4.84 16.28
C LEU A 141 -8.81 3.33 16.11
N ASP A 142 -7.60 2.81 16.30
CA ASP A 142 -7.35 1.37 16.22
C ASP A 142 -8.10 0.62 17.33
N ILE A 143 -8.21 1.18 18.55
CA ILE A 143 -9.00 0.58 19.64
C ILE A 143 -10.47 0.42 19.23
N LYS A 144 -11.12 1.46 18.68
CA LYS A 144 -12.55 1.37 18.31
C LYS A 144 -12.80 0.47 17.12
N VAL A 145 -11.88 0.44 16.15
CA VAL A 145 -11.94 -0.50 15.03
C VAL A 145 -11.74 -1.96 15.51
N ARG A 146 -10.78 -2.19 16.42
CA ARG A 146 -10.57 -3.49 17.08
C ARG A 146 -11.80 -3.93 17.86
N GLU A 147 -12.42 -3.03 18.62
CA GLU A 147 -13.67 -3.31 19.35
C GLU A 147 -14.81 -3.70 18.40
N LEU A 148 -14.99 -2.96 17.30
CA LEU A 148 -15.99 -3.25 16.27
C LEU A 148 -15.79 -4.66 15.72
N PHE A 149 -14.60 -4.97 15.21
CA PHE A 149 -14.33 -6.28 14.63
C PHE A 149 -14.45 -7.41 15.65
N LYS A 150 -13.96 -7.21 16.88
CA LYS A 150 -14.08 -8.21 17.94
C LYS A 150 -15.54 -8.52 18.31
N LYS A 151 -16.42 -7.51 18.29
CA LYS A 151 -17.82 -7.64 18.75
C LYS A 151 -18.77 -8.06 17.63
N GLU A 152 -18.57 -7.55 16.42
CA GLU A 152 -19.55 -7.66 15.34
C GLU A 152 -19.14 -8.65 14.23
N SER A 153 -17.86 -8.99 14.10
CA SER A 153 -17.40 -9.89 13.04
C SER A 153 -17.56 -11.36 13.41
N THR A 154 -18.05 -12.16 12.46
CA THR A 154 -18.04 -13.63 12.46
C THR A 154 -16.79 -14.22 11.80
N LEU A 155 -15.97 -13.37 11.17
CA LEU A 155 -14.68 -13.72 10.56
C LEU A 155 -13.59 -13.91 11.63
N GLU A 156 -12.52 -14.65 11.30
CA GLU A 156 -11.38 -14.81 12.20
C GLU A 156 -10.69 -13.47 12.45
N TYR A 157 -10.66 -13.04 13.70
CA TYR A 157 -10.09 -11.78 14.13
C TYR A 157 -8.98 -11.99 15.16
N LYS A 158 -7.87 -11.26 15.00
CA LYS A 158 -6.84 -11.09 16.01
C LYS A 158 -6.49 -9.62 16.14
N ALA A 159 -6.20 -9.17 17.35
CA ALA A 159 -6.01 -7.75 17.61
C ALA A 159 -4.84 -7.20 16.79
N GLU A 160 -3.73 -7.93 16.74
CA GLU A 160 -2.52 -7.61 15.98
C GLU A 160 -2.73 -7.51 14.46
N TRP A 161 -3.86 -7.96 13.93
CA TRP A 161 -4.19 -7.84 12.50
C TRP A 161 -4.87 -6.51 12.14
N VAL A 162 -5.14 -5.68 13.13
CA VAL A 162 -5.52 -4.28 12.95
C VAL A 162 -4.30 -3.45 13.32
N SER A 163 -3.62 -2.92 12.31
CA SER A 163 -2.36 -2.19 12.50
C SER A 163 -2.28 -0.98 11.57
N ILE A 164 -1.50 0.00 12.02
CA ILE A 164 -1.03 1.06 11.16
C ILE A 164 0.15 0.50 10.37
N LEU A 165 0.06 0.58 9.05
CA LEU A 165 1.12 0.15 8.16
C LEU A 165 2.18 1.22 8.09
N GLU A 166 3.39 0.91 8.55
CA GLU A 166 4.54 1.78 8.29
C GLU A 166 4.77 1.86 6.77
N GLY A 167 5.29 2.98 6.28
CA GLY A 167 5.45 3.17 4.84
C GLY A 167 6.40 2.14 4.19
N SER A 168 7.40 1.64 4.94
CA SER A 168 8.25 0.52 4.50
C SER A 168 7.47 -0.78 4.37
N GLU A 169 6.50 -1.04 5.25
CA GLU A 169 5.62 -2.20 5.12
C GLU A 169 4.70 -2.08 3.90
N GLU A 170 4.14 -0.89 3.65
CA GLU A 170 3.31 -0.61 2.46
C GLU A 170 4.05 -0.97 1.16
N GLY A 171 5.29 -0.50 1.00
CA GLY A 171 6.12 -0.84 -0.15
C GLY A 171 6.41 -2.35 -0.25
N ALA A 172 6.72 -3.00 0.86
CA ALA A 172 7.02 -4.44 0.87
C ALA A 172 5.78 -5.29 0.54
N TYR A 173 4.58 -4.88 0.98
CA TYR A 173 3.34 -5.57 0.63
C TYR A 173 3.00 -5.41 -0.85
N LEU A 174 3.20 -4.23 -1.44
CA LEU A 174 3.12 -4.06 -2.89
C LEU A 174 4.08 -5.00 -3.62
N TRP A 175 5.32 -5.12 -3.12
CA TRP A 175 6.31 -6.01 -3.70
C TRP A 175 5.84 -7.48 -3.70
N VAL A 176 5.28 -7.96 -2.57
CA VAL A 176 4.72 -9.32 -2.48
C VAL A 176 3.59 -9.51 -3.48
N ALA A 177 2.68 -8.54 -3.57
CA ALA A 177 1.51 -8.66 -4.41
C ALA A 177 1.84 -8.72 -5.90
N ILE A 178 2.73 -7.85 -6.37
CA ILE A 178 3.19 -7.86 -7.76
C ILE A 178 3.92 -9.17 -8.07
N ASN A 179 4.82 -9.62 -7.20
CA ASN A 179 5.58 -10.84 -7.47
C ASN A 179 4.72 -12.10 -7.38
N TYR A 180 3.65 -12.11 -6.58
CA TYR A 180 2.68 -13.19 -6.64
C TYR A 180 1.91 -13.17 -7.95
N LEU A 181 1.42 -12.00 -8.37
CA LEU A 181 0.62 -11.87 -9.60
C LEU A 181 1.38 -12.34 -10.83
N LEU A 182 2.69 -12.11 -10.82
CA LEU A 182 3.60 -12.56 -11.86
C LEU A 182 4.01 -14.04 -11.72
N GLY A 183 3.57 -14.74 -10.66
CA GLY A 183 3.94 -16.13 -10.39
C GLY A 183 5.44 -16.31 -10.12
N ILE A 184 6.06 -15.33 -9.44
CA ILE A 184 7.50 -15.28 -9.20
C ILE A 184 7.86 -15.65 -7.75
N LEU A 185 6.93 -15.50 -6.79
CA LEU A 185 7.18 -15.91 -5.40
C LEU A 185 7.63 -17.38 -5.31
N GLY A 186 8.57 -17.66 -4.42
CA GLY A 186 9.27 -18.94 -4.30
C GLY A 186 10.53 -19.06 -5.18
N LYS A 187 10.70 -18.22 -6.22
CA LYS A 187 11.92 -18.17 -7.06
C LYS A 187 13.04 -17.32 -6.43
N LYS A 188 14.26 -17.37 -6.98
CA LYS A 188 15.39 -16.56 -6.50
C LYS A 188 15.05 -15.06 -6.52
N TYR A 189 15.59 -14.29 -5.58
CA TYR A 189 15.34 -12.84 -5.50
C TYR A 189 15.72 -12.12 -6.81
N SER A 190 16.73 -12.61 -7.53
CA SER A 190 17.16 -12.08 -8.83
C SER A 190 16.10 -12.21 -9.93
N SER A 191 15.08 -13.06 -9.75
CA SER A 191 13.95 -13.19 -10.67
C SER A 191 12.80 -12.27 -10.33
N THR A 192 12.81 -11.64 -9.15
CA THR A 192 11.72 -10.78 -8.66
C THR A 192 11.74 -9.42 -9.33
N VAL A 193 10.59 -8.75 -9.29
CA VAL A 193 10.40 -7.41 -9.82
C VAL A 193 10.33 -6.45 -8.64
N GLY A 194 11.15 -5.40 -8.67
CA GLY A 194 11.06 -4.30 -7.71
C GLY A 194 9.83 -3.44 -7.99
N VAL A 195 9.38 -2.70 -7.01
CA VAL A 195 8.16 -1.88 -7.11
C VAL A 195 8.45 -0.44 -6.68
N ILE A 196 7.82 0.49 -7.37
CA ILE A 196 7.76 1.89 -6.95
C ILE A 196 6.31 2.31 -6.88
N ASP A 197 5.92 2.83 -5.73
CA ASP A 197 4.56 3.28 -5.48
C ASP A 197 4.54 4.81 -5.33
N LEU A 198 3.91 5.55 -6.25
CA LEU A 198 3.72 6.98 -6.08
C LEU A 198 2.33 7.25 -5.53
N GLY A 199 2.25 7.39 -4.22
CA GLY A 199 1.06 7.83 -3.50
C GLY A 199 0.89 9.36 -3.51
N GLY A 200 -0.12 9.83 -2.78
CA GLY A 200 -0.37 11.27 -2.64
C GLY A 200 0.61 11.96 -1.68
N GLY A 201 0.87 11.34 -0.53
CA GLY A 201 1.71 11.88 0.54
C GLY A 201 3.17 11.40 0.52
N SER A 202 3.40 10.19 0.04
CA SER A 202 4.70 9.52 0.01
C SER A 202 4.93 8.81 -1.34
N VAL A 203 6.18 8.47 -1.59
CA VAL A 203 6.58 7.49 -2.60
C VAL A 203 7.33 6.35 -1.92
N GLN A 204 7.04 5.11 -2.28
CA GLN A 204 7.69 3.92 -1.75
C GLN A 204 8.57 3.26 -2.82
N MET A 205 9.69 2.69 -2.40
CA MET A 205 10.54 1.81 -3.20
C MET A 205 10.71 0.51 -2.44
N ALA A 206 10.42 -0.62 -3.07
CA ALA A 206 10.70 -1.92 -2.47
C ALA A 206 11.23 -2.93 -3.48
N TYR A 207 12.27 -3.67 -3.12
CA TYR A 207 12.84 -4.72 -3.95
C TYR A 207 13.65 -5.70 -3.12
N ALA A 208 13.73 -6.96 -3.57
CA ALA A 208 14.53 -7.95 -2.86
C ALA A 208 16.02 -7.78 -3.14
N ILE A 209 16.82 -7.94 -2.10
CA ILE A 209 18.29 -7.81 -2.12
C ILE A 209 18.97 -9.11 -1.70
N ALA A 210 20.27 -9.21 -1.98
CA ALA A 210 21.09 -10.33 -1.53
C ALA A 210 21.19 -10.34 0.00
N LYS A 211 21.38 -11.54 0.59
CA LYS A 211 21.54 -11.70 2.04
C LYS A 211 22.73 -10.90 2.57
N GLU A 212 23.80 -10.82 1.79
CA GLU A 212 25.02 -10.07 2.11
C GLU A 212 24.74 -8.56 2.13
N SER A 213 23.90 -8.06 1.21
CA SER A 213 23.47 -6.65 1.22
C SER A 213 22.58 -6.35 2.42
N ALA A 214 21.69 -7.28 2.79
CA ALA A 214 20.84 -7.16 3.97
C ALA A 214 21.66 -7.16 5.28
N ALA A 215 22.67 -8.01 5.38
CA ALA A 215 23.57 -8.06 6.54
C ALA A 215 24.40 -6.77 6.72
N ASN A 216 24.65 -6.04 5.63
CA ASN A 216 25.36 -4.77 5.62
C ASN A 216 24.40 -3.55 5.61
N ALA A 217 23.10 -3.75 5.87
CA ALA A 217 22.14 -2.66 5.92
C ALA A 217 22.48 -1.71 7.09
N PRO A 218 22.42 -0.38 6.88
CA PRO A 218 22.64 0.57 7.96
C PRO A 218 21.60 0.43 9.07
N VAL A 219 22.02 0.65 10.31
CA VAL A 219 21.10 0.80 11.44
C VAL A 219 20.41 2.16 11.31
N ALA A 220 19.09 2.15 11.24
CA ALA A 220 18.24 3.33 11.16
C ALA A 220 17.05 3.19 12.11
N LYS A 221 16.35 4.30 12.36
CA LYS A 221 15.15 4.33 13.21
C LYS A 221 14.07 3.36 12.68
N ASP A 222 13.85 3.38 11.37
CA ASP A 222 12.96 2.45 10.68
C ASP A 222 13.84 1.45 9.91
N ALA A 223 13.50 0.16 9.99
CA ALA A 223 14.27 -0.87 9.35
C ALA A 223 14.18 -0.76 7.82
N TYR A 224 15.33 -0.60 7.15
CA TYR A 224 15.41 -0.59 5.69
C TYR A 224 15.11 -1.95 5.05
N VAL A 225 15.27 -3.04 5.80
CA VAL A 225 15.18 -4.41 5.29
C VAL A 225 14.17 -5.20 6.10
N LEU A 226 13.21 -5.78 5.39
CA LEU A 226 12.19 -6.67 5.94
C LEU A 226 12.51 -8.10 5.53
N GLU A 227 12.77 -8.97 6.51
CA GLU A 227 12.87 -10.41 6.28
C GLU A 227 11.47 -11.01 6.18
N LYS A 228 11.19 -11.70 5.06
CA LYS A 228 9.88 -12.33 4.80
C LYS A 228 10.09 -13.77 4.34
N ASN A 229 9.44 -14.72 5.01
CA ASN A 229 9.35 -16.10 4.54
C ASN A 229 8.09 -16.27 3.70
N ILE A 230 8.28 -16.55 2.41
CA ILE A 230 7.23 -16.53 1.39
C ILE A 230 7.37 -17.77 0.50
N VAL A 231 6.36 -18.64 0.51
CA VAL A 231 6.33 -19.88 -0.31
C VAL A 231 7.62 -20.71 -0.09
N GLY A 232 7.99 -20.91 1.17
CA GLY A 232 9.18 -21.68 1.57
C GLY A 232 10.52 -21.00 1.27
N ARG A 233 10.53 -19.72 0.89
CA ARG A 233 11.75 -18.97 0.63
C ARG A 233 11.84 -17.71 1.49
N THR A 234 12.98 -17.52 2.14
CA THR A 234 13.32 -16.26 2.79
C THR A 234 13.76 -15.23 1.75
N TYR A 235 13.08 -14.08 1.74
CA TYR A 235 13.48 -12.88 1.02
C TYR A 235 13.90 -11.80 2.00
N TYR A 236 14.93 -11.05 1.62
CA TYR A 236 15.31 -9.79 2.27
C TYR A 236 14.84 -8.67 1.37
N VAL A 237 13.78 -7.97 1.77
CA VAL A 237 13.16 -6.92 0.96
C VAL A 237 13.66 -5.57 1.49
N TYR A 238 14.50 -4.88 0.71
CA TYR A 238 14.72 -3.46 0.94
C TYR A 238 13.39 -2.75 0.70
N SER A 239 12.97 -1.92 1.66
CA SER A 239 11.78 -1.10 1.49
C SER A 239 11.96 0.23 2.21
N HIS A 240 11.64 1.32 1.51
CA HIS A 240 11.68 2.65 2.09
C HIS A 240 10.51 3.50 1.60
N SER A 241 9.99 4.35 2.48
CA SER A 241 8.92 5.30 2.20
C SER A 241 9.40 6.72 2.40
N TYR A 242 9.48 7.46 1.30
CA TYR A 242 9.87 8.86 1.28
C TYR A 242 8.65 9.74 1.57
N LEU A 243 8.48 10.08 2.84
CA LEU A 243 7.38 10.94 3.27
C LEU A 243 7.58 12.37 2.74
N ASN A 244 6.48 13.00 2.32
CA ASN A 244 6.46 14.31 1.66
C ASN A 244 6.91 14.34 0.19
N TYR A 245 7.23 13.17 -0.38
CA TYR A 245 7.64 13.03 -1.78
C TYR A 245 6.58 12.37 -2.67
N GLY A 246 5.37 12.11 -2.14
CA GLY A 246 4.22 11.72 -2.96
C GLY A 246 3.76 12.86 -3.87
N LEU A 247 2.93 12.56 -4.88
CA LEU A 247 2.55 13.52 -5.91
C LEU A 247 2.01 14.85 -5.35
N LYS A 248 1.13 14.78 -4.34
CA LYS A 248 0.50 15.96 -3.75
C LYS A 248 1.44 16.70 -2.80
N ALA A 249 2.24 15.94 -2.05
CA ALA A 249 3.21 16.51 -1.12
C ALA A 249 4.38 17.19 -1.84
N ALA A 250 4.93 16.57 -2.88
CA ALA A 250 6.01 17.12 -3.68
C ALA A 250 5.62 18.44 -4.35
N ARG A 251 4.36 18.57 -4.81
CA ARG A 251 3.81 19.86 -5.28
C ARG A 251 3.84 20.92 -4.18
N ALA A 252 3.42 20.58 -2.97
CA ALA A 252 3.46 21.51 -1.83
C ALA A 252 4.90 21.94 -1.50
N GLN A 253 5.86 21.01 -1.51
CA GLN A 253 7.28 21.32 -1.28
C GLN A 253 7.85 22.25 -2.36
N SER A 254 7.57 21.96 -3.63
CA SER A 254 7.99 22.81 -4.75
C SER A 254 7.40 24.23 -4.65
N LEU A 255 6.12 24.35 -4.28
CA LEU A 255 5.46 25.64 -4.07
C LEU A 255 6.04 26.40 -2.87
N LYS A 256 6.36 25.69 -1.79
CA LYS A 256 6.99 26.26 -0.60
C LYS A 256 8.35 26.88 -0.92
N LEU A 257 9.19 26.20 -1.71
CA LEU A 257 10.49 26.72 -2.13
C LEU A 257 10.37 27.94 -3.06
N SER A 258 9.37 27.96 -3.94
CA SER A 258 9.17 29.09 -4.88
C SER A 258 8.69 30.37 -4.19
N GLY A 259 7.97 30.24 -3.06
CA GLY A 259 7.43 31.37 -2.31
C GLY A 259 6.58 32.31 -3.19
N SER A 260 6.80 33.61 -3.06
CA SER A 260 6.08 34.64 -3.81
C SER A 260 6.61 34.89 -5.23
N HIS A 261 7.75 34.33 -5.61
CA HIS A 261 8.41 34.59 -6.90
C HIS A 261 7.72 33.90 -8.09
N GLY A 262 6.74 33.03 -7.82
CA GLY A 262 6.09 32.16 -8.80
C GLY A 262 6.90 30.89 -9.07
N ASN A 263 6.21 29.80 -9.35
CA ASN A 263 6.81 28.48 -9.50
C ASN A 263 7.04 28.16 -10.99
N PRO A 264 8.29 27.89 -11.42
CA PRO A 264 8.62 27.66 -12.82
C PRO A 264 8.00 26.37 -13.42
N CYS A 265 7.46 25.48 -12.59
CA CYS A 265 6.70 24.31 -12.99
C CYS A 265 5.23 24.62 -13.31
N VAL A 266 4.73 25.80 -12.95
CA VAL A 266 3.34 26.21 -13.18
C VAL A 266 3.21 26.78 -14.59
N THR A 267 2.15 26.38 -15.30
CA THR A 267 1.84 26.85 -16.66
C THR A 267 1.56 28.36 -16.70
N ASN A 268 2.02 29.02 -17.76
CA ASN A 268 1.90 30.47 -17.88
C ASN A 268 0.42 30.90 -17.88
N GLY A 269 0.13 31.99 -17.17
CA GLY A 269 -1.24 32.50 -17.00
C GLY A 269 -2.08 31.78 -15.94
N TYR A 270 -1.65 30.64 -15.39
CA TYR A 270 -2.35 30.00 -14.29
C TYR A 270 -2.21 30.82 -13.00
N LYS A 271 -3.34 31.11 -12.35
CA LYS A 271 -3.41 31.71 -11.02
C LYS A 271 -4.46 30.96 -10.21
N GLY A 272 -4.06 30.45 -9.06
CA GLY A 272 -4.98 29.72 -8.20
C GLY A 272 -4.37 29.44 -6.83
N THR A 273 -5.01 28.54 -6.11
CA THR A 273 -4.53 28.07 -4.82
C THR A 273 -4.40 26.55 -4.84
N TYR A 274 -3.47 26.05 -4.04
CA TYR A 274 -3.28 24.63 -3.81
C TYR A 274 -3.37 24.38 -2.31
N LYS A 275 -4.30 23.52 -1.89
CA LYS A 275 -4.46 23.17 -0.47
C LYS A 275 -3.85 21.80 -0.21
N TYR A 276 -2.88 21.74 0.70
CA TYR A 276 -2.28 20.48 1.13
C TYR A 276 -2.02 20.50 2.64
N SER A 277 -2.46 19.45 3.34
CA SER A 277 -2.30 19.31 4.79
C SER A 277 -2.79 20.53 5.61
N GLY A 278 -3.92 21.13 5.20
CA GLY A 278 -4.50 22.30 5.85
C GLY A 278 -3.83 23.64 5.49
N VAL A 279 -2.68 23.61 4.81
CA VAL A 279 -1.98 24.81 4.34
C VAL A 279 -2.45 25.17 2.93
N ILE A 280 -2.66 26.47 2.69
CA ILE A 280 -3.02 27.02 1.39
C ILE A 280 -1.77 27.67 0.78
N TYR A 281 -1.39 27.20 -0.40
CA TYR A 281 -0.28 27.71 -1.18
C TYR A 281 -0.83 28.53 -2.35
N ASN A 282 -0.31 29.74 -2.56
CA ASN A 282 -0.60 30.51 -3.75
C ASN A 282 0.16 29.90 -4.94
N VAL A 283 -0.53 29.73 -6.06
CA VAL A 283 0.04 29.10 -7.25
C VAL A 283 -0.01 30.08 -8.41
N SER A 284 1.17 30.44 -8.90
CA SER A 284 1.34 31.28 -10.08
C SER A 284 2.63 30.90 -10.80
N ALA A 285 2.65 31.13 -12.11
CA ALA A 285 3.90 31.14 -12.87
C ALA A 285 4.76 32.37 -12.49
N PRO A 286 6.10 32.28 -12.58
CA PRO A 286 6.95 33.45 -12.40
C PRO A 286 6.76 34.45 -13.54
N LEU A 287 7.14 35.72 -13.34
CA LEU A 287 7.06 36.76 -14.38
C LEU A 287 7.86 36.41 -15.64
N SER A 288 8.91 35.60 -15.49
CA SER A 288 9.74 35.09 -16.59
C SER A 288 9.12 33.91 -17.35
N GLY A 289 7.91 33.47 -16.97
CA GLY A 289 7.19 32.37 -17.58
C GLY A 289 7.64 30.98 -17.13
N THR A 290 6.87 29.97 -17.54
CA THR A 290 7.15 28.55 -17.28
C THR A 290 8.46 28.11 -17.92
N SER A 291 9.26 27.30 -17.21
CA SER A 291 10.51 26.77 -17.75
C SER A 291 10.77 25.38 -17.20
N LEU A 292 10.85 24.38 -18.10
CA LEU A 292 11.16 23.01 -17.73
C LEU A 292 12.53 22.89 -17.05
N TRP A 293 13.52 23.67 -17.52
CA TRP A 293 14.86 23.66 -16.93
C TRP A 293 14.84 24.19 -15.50
N ARG A 294 14.21 25.35 -15.26
CA ARG A 294 14.11 25.92 -13.90
C ARG A 294 13.22 25.08 -12.99
N CYS A 295 12.17 24.46 -13.53
CA CYS A 295 11.37 23.49 -12.80
C CYS A 295 12.19 22.27 -12.38
N ARG A 296 13.05 21.75 -13.27
CA ARG A 296 13.95 20.64 -12.95
C ARG A 296 15.00 21.02 -11.91
N ALA A 297 15.56 22.23 -11.99
CA ALA A 297 16.50 22.72 -10.97
C ALA A 297 15.83 22.82 -9.59
N LEU A 298 14.66 23.47 -9.52
CA LEU A 298 13.87 23.60 -8.29
C LEU A 298 13.49 22.24 -7.70
N THR A 299 13.07 21.28 -8.54
CA THR A 299 12.75 19.93 -8.08
C THR A 299 13.99 19.15 -7.65
N GLY A 300 15.16 19.43 -8.23
CA GLY A 300 16.45 18.94 -7.75
C GLY A 300 16.75 19.40 -6.32
N GLU A 301 16.49 20.68 -6.01
CA GLU A 301 16.64 21.23 -4.65
C GLU A 301 15.68 20.56 -3.64
N VAL A 302 14.46 20.20 -4.06
CA VAL A 302 13.53 19.45 -3.20
C VAL A 302 14.09 18.07 -2.81
N LEU A 303 14.88 17.44 -3.68
CA LEU A 303 15.40 16.08 -3.50
C LEU A 303 16.79 16.05 -2.86
N ASP A 304 17.48 17.19 -2.79
CA ASP A 304 18.88 17.26 -2.40
C ASP A 304 19.09 17.08 -0.88
N ALA A 305 20.06 16.25 -0.53
CA ALA A 305 20.47 16.03 0.85
C ALA A 305 21.85 15.33 0.91
N PRO A 306 22.66 15.60 1.94
CA PRO A 306 23.92 14.88 2.16
C PRO A 306 23.71 13.37 2.28
N CYS A 307 24.60 12.58 1.68
CA CYS A 307 24.55 11.12 1.77
C CYS A 307 25.48 10.59 2.88
N PRO A 308 24.95 10.05 3.98
CA PRO A 308 25.77 9.48 5.06
C PRO A 308 26.22 8.03 4.79
N TYR A 309 25.80 7.43 3.68
CA TYR A 309 26.07 6.04 3.32
C TYR A 309 26.95 5.94 2.07
N ARG A 310 27.39 4.73 1.72
CA ARG A 310 28.19 4.51 0.50
C ARG A 310 27.46 4.99 -0.76
N ASN A 311 26.16 4.72 -0.85
CA ASN A 311 25.31 5.20 -1.93
C ASN A 311 23.92 5.52 -1.36
N CYS A 312 23.41 6.68 -1.73
CA CYS A 312 22.05 7.11 -1.42
C CYS A 312 21.21 7.23 -2.68
N SER A 313 19.90 7.25 -2.49
CA SER A 313 18.94 7.66 -3.51
C SER A 313 18.82 9.19 -3.50
N PHE A 314 17.91 9.71 -2.69
CA PHE A 314 17.69 11.12 -2.41
C PHE A 314 17.30 11.27 -0.93
N ASP A 315 17.21 12.49 -0.40
CA ASP A 315 16.90 12.74 1.02
C ASP A 315 17.88 12.05 2.01
N GLY A 316 19.12 11.79 1.56
CA GLY A 316 20.15 11.12 2.37
C GLY A 316 19.88 9.63 2.66
N VAL A 317 18.92 9.03 1.95
CA VAL A 317 18.43 7.67 2.24
C VAL A 317 19.30 6.61 1.58
N TRP A 318 19.66 5.55 2.31
CA TRP A 318 20.40 4.41 1.75
C TRP A 318 19.62 3.78 0.61
N ASN A 319 20.26 3.56 -0.54
CA ASN A 319 19.55 3.11 -1.74
C ASN A 319 19.24 1.59 -1.78
N GLY A 320 19.64 0.83 -0.76
CA GLY A 320 19.47 -0.62 -0.65
C GLY A 320 20.56 -1.46 -1.31
N GLY A 321 21.60 -0.85 -1.88
CA GLY A 321 22.72 -1.55 -2.52
C GLY A 321 22.45 -2.02 -3.96
N GLY A 322 21.20 -1.93 -4.45
CA GLY A 322 20.83 -2.30 -5.81
C GLY A 322 20.85 -3.81 -6.05
N GLY A 323 21.36 -4.23 -7.22
CA GLY A 323 21.42 -5.63 -7.61
C GLY A 323 20.20 -6.12 -8.39
N ASP A 324 20.13 -7.45 -8.56
CA ASP A 324 19.24 -8.08 -9.55
C ASP A 324 17.75 -7.89 -9.28
N GLY A 325 17.33 -7.85 -8.02
CA GLY A 325 15.91 -7.64 -7.66
C GLY A 325 15.37 -6.26 -8.03
N ARG A 326 16.24 -5.31 -8.41
CA ARG A 326 15.86 -3.97 -8.90
C ARG A 326 15.97 -3.83 -10.43
N LYS A 327 16.41 -4.87 -11.16
CA LYS A 327 16.62 -4.78 -12.62
C LYS A 327 15.31 -4.53 -13.37
N ASN A 328 14.24 -5.19 -12.95
CA ASN A 328 12.90 -4.98 -13.46
C ASN A 328 12.08 -4.24 -12.41
N LEU A 329 11.33 -3.23 -12.86
CA LEU A 329 10.52 -2.40 -11.97
C LEU A 329 9.08 -2.36 -12.44
N TYR A 330 8.17 -2.46 -11.49
CA TYR A 330 6.76 -2.14 -11.66
C TYR A 330 6.47 -0.79 -10.99
N VAL A 331 5.97 0.17 -11.76
CA VAL A 331 5.60 1.51 -11.24
C VAL A 331 4.09 1.60 -11.09
N ALA A 332 3.63 1.97 -9.90
CA ALA A 332 2.22 1.95 -9.53
C ALA A 332 1.64 3.37 -9.34
N LEU A 333 0.31 3.41 -9.31
CA LEU A 333 -0.49 4.57 -8.90
C LEU A 333 -0.28 5.83 -9.74
N PHE A 334 0.08 6.96 -9.12
CA PHE A 334 0.19 8.22 -9.82
C PHE A 334 1.26 8.20 -10.92
N PHE A 335 2.22 7.25 -10.91
CA PHE A 335 3.06 7.00 -12.08
C PHE A 335 2.23 6.57 -13.29
N TYR A 336 1.34 5.59 -13.10
CA TYR A 336 0.43 5.12 -14.14
C TYR A 336 -0.59 6.21 -14.51
N ASP A 337 -1.29 6.79 -13.52
CA ASP A 337 -2.35 7.77 -13.77
C ASP A 337 -1.82 9.00 -14.54
N THR A 338 -0.63 9.48 -14.19
CA THR A 338 0.03 10.58 -14.91
C THR A 338 0.39 10.18 -16.33
N ALA A 339 0.91 8.95 -16.53
CA ALA A 339 1.30 8.47 -17.85
C ALA A 339 0.11 8.28 -18.80
N VAL A 340 -1.05 7.84 -18.29
CA VAL A 340 -2.26 7.64 -19.08
C VAL A 340 -3.17 8.88 -19.20
N GLY A 341 -2.73 10.02 -18.67
CA GLY A 341 -3.46 11.28 -18.75
C GLY A 341 -4.74 11.33 -17.91
N VAL A 342 -4.83 10.49 -16.87
CA VAL A 342 -5.93 10.57 -15.90
C VAL A 342 -5.63 11.72 -14.95
N CYS A 343 -6.12 12.91 -15.30
CA CYS A 343 -6.06 14.07 -14.41
C CYS A 343 -7.02 13.89 -13.23
N GLU A 344 -6.53 14.11 -12.00
CA GLU A 344 -7.41 14.34 -10.86
C GLU A 344 -8.28 15.58 -11.16
N LYS A 345 -9.61 15.42 -11.09
CA LYS A 345 -10.57 16.53 -11.17
C LYS A 345 -10.75 17.19 -9.82
#